data_AF-A0A093JFM0-F1
#
_entry.id   AF-A0A093JFM0-F1
#
_cell.length_a   1.000
_cell.length_b   1.000
_cell.length_c   1.000
_cell.angle_alpha   90.00
_cell.angle_beta   90.00
_cell.angle_gamma   90.00
#
_symmetry.space_group_name_H-M   'P 1'
#
loop_
_entity.id
_entity.type
_entity.pdbx_description
1 polymer ?
#
loop_
_entity_poly.entity_id
_entity_poly.type
_entity_poly.pdbx_seq_one_letter_code
_entity_poly.pdbx_strand_id
1 'polypeptide(L)'
;QCASVVPEASAVLEILEKCPQHPKKGDFPVIVIEGLDGTGKTTVTESVKDALNAVLLRSPPACISQWRTTFDNEPTLIRRTFYAAGNYILASEIAKASTQSPVIIDRYWHSTVAYTIAAEINGKVEDLPPAHHEVYQWPEDLLKPDLVL
;
A
#
# COMPACT_ATOMS: atom_id res chain seq x y z
N GLN A 1 -10.58 13.72 -16.67
CA GLN A 1 -9.54 14.73 -16.97
C GLN A 1 -8.11 14.26 -16.64
N CYS A 2 -7.88 13.37 -15.67
CA CYS A 2 -6.54 12.77 -15.45
C CYS A 2 -6.08 11.82 -16.58
N ALA A 3 -6.99 10.99 -17.12
CA ALA A 3 -6.65 9.98 -18.14
C ALA A 3 -6.15 10.57 -19.47
N SER A 4 -6.43 11.85 -19.76
CA SER A 4 -5.90 12.54 -20.94
C SER A 4 -4.48 13.09 -20.75
N VAL A 5 -3.96 13.07 -19.51
CA VAL A 5 -2.64 13.62 -19.14
C VAL A 5 -1.67 12.49 -18.78
N VAL A 6 -2.15 11.42 -18.14
CA VAL A 6 -1.37 10.23 -17.77
C VAL A 6 -2.02 8.99 -18.39
N PRO A 7 -1.57 8.50 -19.55
CA PRO A 7 -2.17 7.36 -20.24
C PRO A 7 -2.29 6.09 -19.39
N GLU A 8 -1.30 5.85 -18.53
CA GLU A 8 -1.23 4.71 -17.61
C GLU A 8 -2.35 4.72 -16.57
N ALA A 9 -2.94 5.89 -16.27
CA ALA A 9 -4.02 6.00 -15.28
C ALA A 9 -5.25 5.19 -15.68
N SER A 10 -5.59 5.13 -16.98
CA SER A 10 -6.71 4.30 -17.46
C SER A 10 -6.46 2.82 -17.16
N ALA A 11 -5.23 2.34 -17.38
CA ALA A 11 -4.89 0.94 -17.15
C ALA A 11 -4.88 0.58 -15.65
N VAL A 12 -4.43 1.49 -14.77
CA VAL A 12 -4.56 1.31 -13.31
C VAL A 12 -6.04 1.23 -12.89
N LEU A 13 -6.88 2.12 -13.41
CA LEU A 13 -8.31 2.15 -13.10
C LEU A 13 -9.02 0.86 -13.57
N GLU A 14 -8.73 0.39 -14.80
CA GLU A 14 -9.29 -0.85 -15.32
C GLU A 14 -8.93 -2.09 -14.47
N ILE A 15 -7.75 -2.10 -13.83
CA ILE A 15 -7.36 -3.16 -12.89
C ILE A 15 -8.11 -3.00 -11.57
N LEU A 16 -8.16 -1.78 -11.04
CA LEU A 16 -8.86 -1.46 -9.79
C LEU A 16 -10.35 -1.79 -9.86
N GLU A 17 -11.03 -1.48 -10.96
CA GLU A 17 -12.46 -1.77 -11.17
C GLU A 17 -12.80 -3.27 -11.15
N LYS A 18 -11.81 -4.14 -11.43
CA LYS A 18 -11.98 -5.60 -11.36
C LYS A 18 -11.76 -6.15 -9.96
N CYS A 19 -11.26 -5.34 -9.03
CA CYS A 19 -11.03 -5.75 -7.66
C CYS A 19 -12.35 -5.80 -6.87
N PRO A 20 -12.53 -6.77 -5.96
CA PRO A 20 -13.63 -6.72 -4.99
C PRO A 20 -13.55 -5.43 -4.15
N GLN A 21 -14.71 -4.84 -3.84
CA GLN A 21 -14.78 -3.61 -3.03
C GLN A 21 -14.37 -3.84 -1.57
N HIS A 22 -14.68 -5.01 -1.00
CA HIS A 22 -14.39 -5.36 0.40
C HIS A 22 -13.71 -6.73 0.48
N PRO A 23 -12.45 -6.84 0.02
CA PRO A 23 -11.72 -8.10 0.07
C PRO A 23 -11.54 -8.53 1.53
N LYS A 24 -11.80 -9.82 1.79
CA LYS A 24 -11.58 -10.44 3.11
C LYS A 24 -10.35 -11.34 3.03
N LYS A 25 -9.49 -11.26 4.05
CA LYS A 25 -8.38 -12.20 4.20
C LYS A 25 -8.88 -13.63 4.39
N GLY A 26 -8.07 -14.60 3.99
CA GLY A 26 -8.26 -16.00 4.34
C GLY A 26 -7.81 -16.32 5.76
N ASP A 27 -7.62 -17.62 6.03
CA ASP A 27 -7.34 -18.14 7.37
C ASP A 27 -5.91 -17.88 7.83
N PHE A 28 -4.98 -17.60 6.91
CA PHE A 28 -3.58 -17.35 7.26
C PHE A 28 -3.33 -15.89 7.65
N PRO A 29 -2.33 -15.64 8.52
CA PRO A 29 -2.04 -14.31 9.01
C PRO A 29 -1.48 -13.39 7.91
N VAL A 30 -1.87 -12.12 7.98
CA VAL A 30 -1.39 -11.03 7.13
C VAL A 30 -0.58 -10.06 7.98
N ILE A 31 0.70 -9.90 7.68
CA ILE A 31 1.65 -9.07 8.44
C ILE A 31 2.23 -8.01 7.50
N VAL A 32 2.13 -6.73 7.89
CA VAL A 32 2.77 -5.62 7.18
C VAL A 32 4.07 -5.27 7.90
N ILE A 33 5.13 -5.03 7.13
CA ILE A 33 6.39 -4.46 7.59
C ILE A 33 6.52 -3.06 6.99
N GLU A 34 6.47 -2.05 7.86
CA GLU A 34 6.60 -0.63 7.55
C GLU A 34 7.98 -0.09 7.94
N GLY A 35 8.28 1.14 7.50
CA GLY A 35 9.48 1.88 7.89
C GLY A 35 10.19 2.55 6.72
N LEU A 36 11.18 3.40 6.98
CA LEU A 36 11.85 4.21 5.95
C LEU A 36 12.82 3.40 5.07
N ASP A 37 13.15 3.90 3.88
CA ASP A 37 14.15 3.26 3.01
C ASP A 37 15.54 3.22 3.69
N GLY A 38 16.32 2.18 3.39
CA GLY A 38 17.67 2.03 3.96
C GLY A 38 17.74 1.56 5.42
N THR A 39 16.62 1.19 6.05
CA THR A 39 16.55 0.74 7.46
C THR A 39 16.75 -0.77 7.66
N GLY A 40 17.12 -1.52 6.61
CA GLY A 40 17.28 -2.97 6.71
C GLY A 40 15.98 -3.79 6.66
N LYS A 41 14.82 -3.16 6.39
CA LYS A 41 13.52 -3.87 6.25
C LYS A 41 13.60 -5.09 5.35
N THR A 42 14.19 -4.96 4.16
CA THR A 42 14.27 -6.08 3.21
C THR A 42 14.91 -7.32 3.83
N THR A 43 15.95 -7.15 4.66
CA THR A 43 16.58 -8.27 5.36
C THR A 43 15.63 -8.95 6.35
N VAL A 44 14.89 -8.17 7.13
CA VAL A 44 13.90 -8.69 8.09
C VAL A 44 12.74 -9.37 7.34
N THR A 45 12.21 -8.70 6.32
CA THR A 45 11.11 -9.18 5.49
C THR A 45 11.43 -10.52 4.84
N GLU A 46 12.60 -10.67 4.22
CA GLU A 46 13.00 -11.94 3.61
C GLU A 46 13.20 -13.04 4.67
N SER A 47 13.82 -12.71 5.81
CA SER A 47 14.01 -13.68 6.91
C SER A 47 12.69 -14.18 7.49
N VAL A 48 11.73 -13.27 7.72
CA VAL A 48 10.38 -13.61 8.22
C VAL A 48 9.61 -14.43 7.19
N LYS A 49 9.71 -14.04 5.90
CA LYS A 49 9.08 -14.77 4.81
C LYS A 49 9.57 -16.23 4.76
N ASP A 50 10.89 -16.44 4.82
CA ASP A 50 11.48 -17.78 4.81
C ASP A 50 11.10 -18.58 6.06
N ALA A 51 11.14 -17.96 7.25
CA ALA A 51 10.82 -18.63 8.51
C ALA A 51 9.36 -19.09 8.61
N LEU A 52 8.42 -18.36 7.99
CA LEU A 52 6.99 -18.67 8.01
C LEU A 52 6.52 -19.43 6.76
N ASN A 53 7.42 -19.70 5.80
CA ASN A 53 7.06 -20.15 4.45
C ASN A 53 5.93 -19.29 3.85
N ALA A 54 6.04 -17.98 4.06
CA ALA A 54 5.06 -17.00 3.65
C ALA A 54 5.27 -16.57 2.20
N VAL A 55 4.25 -15.96 1.62
CA VAL A 55 4.44 -15.17 0.39
C VAL A 55 4.75 -13.72 0.75
N LEU A 56 5.62 -13.10 -0.04
CA LEU A 56 5.97 -11.69 0.10
C LEU A 56 5.31 -10.89 -1.03
N LEU A 57 4.42 -9.97 -0.64
CA LEU A 57 3.82 -8.98 -1.53
C LEU A 57 4.41 -7.58 -1.24
N ARG A 58 4.36 -6.69 -2.22
CA ARG A 58 4.98 -5.36 -2.14
C ARG A 58 4.01 -4.31 -2.65
N SER A 59 4.12 -3.08 -2.13
CA SER A 59 3.41 -1.91 -2.64
C SER A 59 4.36 -1.01 -3.45
N PRO A 60 4.03 -0.62 -4.70
CA PRO A 60 2.83 -1.01 -5.45
C PRO A 60 2.91 -2.48 -5.94
N PRO A 61 1.77 -3.15 -6.16
CA PRO A 61 1.74 -4.55 -6.62
C PRO A 61 2.35 -4.71 -8.02
N ALA A 62 2.85 -5.93 -8.30
CA ALA A 62 3.64 -6.21 -9.50
C ALA A 62 2.92 -5.80 -10.80
N CYS A 63 1.60 -5.99 -10.85
CA CYS A 63 0.74 -5.69 -12.01
C CYS A 63 0.69 -4.21 -12.42
N ILE A 64 1.07 -3.28 -11.52
CA ILE A 64 1.14 -1.84 -11.81
C ILE A 64 2.52 -1.24 -11.53
N SER A 65 3.47 -2.05 -11.03
CA SER A 65 4.79 -1.60 -10.58
C SER A 65 5.62 -0.97 -11.70
N GLN A 66 5.41 -1.39 -12.96
CA GLN A 66 6.06 -0.82 -14.14
C GLN A 66 5.77 0.67 -14.35
N TRP A 67 4.66 1.18 -13.83
CA TRP A 67 4.27 2.60 -13.98
C TRP A 67 4.72 3.46 -12.80
N ARG A 68 5.38 2.88 -11.80
CA ARG A 68 5.83 3.60 -10.59
C ARG A 68 6.61 4.87 -10.93
N THR A 69 7.61 4.76 -11.81
CA THR A 69 8.44 5.91 -12.21
C THR A 69 7.61 7.02 -12.88
N THR A 70 6.62 6.65 -13.69
CA THR A 70 5.70 7.61 -14.32
C THR A 70 4.95 8.40 -13.25
N PHE A 71 4.27 7.72 -12.33
CA PHE A 71 3.47 8.36 -11.28
C PHE A 71 4.32 9.07 -10.21
N ASP A 72 5.55 8.63 -9.96
CA ASP A 72 6.44 9.29 -9.01
C ASP A 72 6.85 10.70 -9.46
N ASN A 73 6.86 10.94 -10.78
CA ASN A 73 7.16 12.22 -11.42
C ASN A 73 5.95 13.15 -11.55
N GLU A 74 4.75 12.67 -11.27
CA GLU A 74 3.51 13.46 -11.34
C GLU A 74 3.34 14.35 -10.09
N PRO A 75 2.48 15.40 -10.16
CA PRO A 75 2.10 16.19 -9.01
C PRO A 75 1.66 15.33 -7.82
N THR A 76 1.92 15.82 -6.62
CA THR A 76 1.71 15.09 -5.35
C THR A 76 0.34 14.40 -5.24
N LEU A 77 -0.74 15.07 -5.68
CA LEU A 77 -2.09 14.49 -5.66
C LEU A 77 -2.20 13.24 -6.54
N ILE A 78 -1.67 13.27 -7.76
CA ILE A 78 -1.73 12.16 -8.72
C ILE A 78 -0.88 11.00 -8.21
N ARG A 79 0.36 11.29 -7.75
CA ARG A 79 1.25 10.29 -7.15
C ARG A 79 0.59 9.56 -5.98
N ARG A 80 -0.01 10.30 -5.04
CA ARG A 80 -0.72 9.71 -3.88
C ARG A 80 -1.89 8.84 -4.30
N THR A 81 -2.65 9.28 -5.31
CA THR A 81 -3.78 8.52 -5.85
C THR A 81 -3.32 7.17 -6.43
N PHE A 82 -2.17 7.13 -7.11
CA PHE A 82 -1.57 5.89 -7.60
C PHE A 82 -1.23 4.90 -6.47
N TYR A 83 -0.56 5.35 -5.41
CA TYR A 83 -0.24 4.48 -4.28
C TYR A 83 -1.49 4.04 -3.51
N ALA A 84 -2.49 4.91 -3.36
CA ALA A 84 -3.77 4.54 -2.77
C ALA A 84 -4.48 3.45 -3.59
N ALA A 85 -4.62 3.63 -4.91
CA ALA A 85 -5.17 2.62 -5.82
C ALA A 85 -4.38 1.30 -5.76
N GLY A 86 -3.04 1.39 -5.71
CA GLY A 86 -2.16 0.25 -5.56
C GLY A 86 -2.44 -0.56 -4.28
N ASN A 87 -2.77 0.10 -3.16
CA ASN A 87 -3.12 -0.59 -1.93
C ASN A 87 -4.45 -1.37 -2.05
N TYR A 88 -5.45 -0.87 -2.79
CA TYR A 88 -6.70 -1.60 -3.03
C TYR A 88 -6.52 -2.78 -3.99
N ILE A 89 -5.68 -2.63 -5.02
CA ILE A 89 -5.30 -3.74 -5.90
C ILE A 89 -4.56 -4.80 -5.08
N LEU A 90 -3.59 -4.39 -4.28
CA LEU A 90 -2.83 -5.26 -3.39
C LEU A 90 -3.73 -5.96 -2.35
N ALA A 91 -4.79 -5.31 -1.85
CA ALA A 91 -5.77 -5.93 -0.95
C ALA A 91 -6.41 -7.18 -1.56
N SER A 92 -6.65 -7.16 -2.87
CA SER A 92 -7.22 -8.30 -3.60
C SER A 92 -6.20 -9.45 -3.72
N GLU A 93 -4.93 -9.13 -3.95
CA GLU A 93 -3.85 -10.11 -3.96
C GLU A 93 -3.64 -10.73 -2.56
N ILE A 94 -3.67 -9.91 -1.50
CA ILE A 94 -3.59 -10.36 -0.10
C ILE A 94 -4.74 -11.31 0.23
N ALA A 95 -5.98 -10.94 -0.11
CA ALA A 95 -7.15 -11.78 0.14
C ALA A 95 -7.01 -13.16 -0.49
N LYS A 96 -6.53 -13.23 -1.74
CA LYS A 96 -6.29 -14.51 -2.41
C LYS A 96 -5.15 -15.30 -1.77
N ALA A 97 -4.01 -14.66 -1.55
CA ALA A 97 -2.80 -15.30 -1.02
C ALA A 97 -3.00 -15.86 0.40
N SER A 98 -3.69 -15.11 1.26
CA SER A 98 -3.97 -15.49 2.65
C SER A 98 -4.92 -16.68 2.81
N THR A 99 -5.50 -17.20 1.72
CA THR A 99 -6.22 -18.49 1.75
C THR A 99 -5.27 -19.69 1.72
N GLN A 100 -4.00 -19.50 1.34
CA GLN A 100 -3.05 -20.58 1.06
C GLN A 100 -1.83 -20.58 1.97
N SER A 101 -1.37 -19.42 2.42
CA SER A 101 -0.16 -19.26 3.22
C SER A 101 -0.16 -17.95 4.00
N PRO A 102 0.68 -17.80 5.04
CA PRO A 102 0.96 -16.49 5.63
C PRO A 102 1.39 -15.48 4.55
N VAL A 103 1.03 -14.20 4.75
CA VAL A 103 1.35 -13.12 3.81
C VAL A 103 2.15 -12.06 4.55
N ILE A 104 3.34 -11.77 4.04
CA ILE A 104 4.16 -10.62 4.44
C ILE A 104 4.00 -9.54 3.39
N ILE A 105 3.81 -8.30 3.82
CA ILE A 105 3.63 -7.13 2.94
C ILE A 105 4.73 -6.12 3.25
N ASP A 106 5.53 -5.76 2.25
CA ASP A 106 6.48 -4.65 2.33
C ASP A 106 5.76 -3.35 1.95
N ARG A 107 5.48 -2.52 2.97
CA ARG A 107 4.69 -1.27 2.93
C ARG A 107 3.23 -1.44 2.51
N TYR A 108 2.36 -0.72 3.20
CA TYR A 108 0.94 -0.69 2.86
C TYR A 108 0.32 0.69 3.14
N TRP A 109 -0.88 0.73 3.73
CA TRP A 109 -1.60 1.98 3.97
C TRP A 109 -0.82 3.00 4.81
N HIS A 110 -0.10 2.56 5.85
CA HIS A 110 0.63 3.48 6.73
C HIS A 110 1.73 4.22 5.98
N SER A 111 2.46 3.57 5.08
CA SER A 111 3.40 4.27 4.19
C SER A 111 2.69 5.34 3.35
N THR A 112 1.55 5.04 2.72
CA THR A 112 0.80 6.02 1.92
C THR A 112 0.35 7.23 2.77
N VAL A 113 -0.17 7.00 3.97
CA VAL A 113 -0.57 8.06 4.90
C VAL A 113 0.63 8.88 5.37
N ALA A 114 1.71 8.23 5.80
CA ALA A 114 2.90 8.90 6.31
C ALA A 114 3.55 9.81 5.26
N TYR A 115 3.74 9.32 4.04
CA TYR A 115 4.25 10.14 2.93
C TYR A 115 3.25 11.23 2.51
N THR A 116 1.95 10.98 2.66
CA THR A 116 0.93 12.00 2.41
C THR A 116 1.08 13.16 3.38
N ILE A 117 1.05 12.89 4.68
CA ILE A 117 1.21 13.91 5.73
C ILE A 117 2.53 14.65 5.55
N ALA A 118 3.65 13.93 5.38
CA ALA A 118 4.97 14.52 5.25
C ALA A 118 5.09 15.49 4.06
N ALA A 119 4.33 15.28 2.99
CA ALA A 119 4.34 16.16 1.83
C ALA A 119 3.35 17.35 1.92
N GLU A 120 2.51 17.43 2.96
CA GLU A 120 1.63 18.60 3.21
C GLU A 120 2.13 19.52 4.32
N ILE A 121 3.00 19.03 5.19
CA ILE A 121 3.49 19.79 6.35
C ILE A 121 4.88 20.39 6.09
N ASN A 122 5.24 21.44 6.84
CA ASN A 122 6.56 22.08 6.76
C ASN A 122 7.64 21.38 7.61
N GLY A 123 7.42 20.10 7.95
CA GLY A 123 8.35 19.25 8.71
C GLY A 123 8.36 19.48 10.23
N LYS A 124 7.48 20.33 10.76
CA LYS A 124 7.33 20.56 12.20
C LYS A 124 6.28 19.63 12.80
N VAL A 125 6.49 19.22 14.05
CA VAL A 125 5.57 18.31 14.76
C VAL A 125 4.24 18.99 15.03
N GLU A 126 4.25 20.30 15.32
CA GLU A 126 3.05 21.11 15.53
C GLU A 126 2.17 21.24 14.29
N ASP A 127 2.71 20.98 13.09
CA ASP A 127 1.96 21.02 11.83
C ASP A 127 1.26 19.68 11.53
N LEU A 128 1.46 18.64 12.36
CA LEU A 128 0.82 17.35 12.16
C LEU A 128 -0.70 17.45 12.35
N PRO A 129 -1.49 16.66 11.60
CA PRO A 129 -2.91 16.51 11.87
C PRO A 129 -3.18 16.14 13.34
N PRO A 130 -4.28 16.62 13.95
CA PRO A 130 -4.64 16.27 15.32
C PRO A 130 -4.75 14.76 15.53
N ALA A 131 -4.48 14.26 16.73
CA ALA A 131 -4.41 12.81 17.03
C ALA A 131 -5.66 11.98 16.64
N HIS A 132 -6.82 12.62 16.47
CA HIS A 132 -8.08 11.99 16.08
C HIS A 132 -8.53 12.34 14.64
N HIS A 133 -7.63 12.90 13.83
CA HIS A 133 -7.91 13.22 12.45
C HIS A 133 -8.18 11.95 11.63
N GLU A 134 -9.12 12.03 10.69
CA GLU A 134 -9.55 10.90 9.86
C GLU A 134 -8.42 10.25 9.06
N VAL A 135 -7.38 11.03 8.71
CA VAL A 135 -6.19 10.56 8.00
C VAL A 135 -5.44 9.43 8.72
N TYR A 136 -5.57 9.33 10.05
CA TYR A 136 -4.97 8.27 10.85
C TYR A 136 -5.84 7.00 10.94
N GLN A 137 -7.08 7.07 10.47
CA GLN A 137 -7.98 5.93 10.48
C GLN A 137 -7.65 4.99 9.33
N TRP A 138 -7.81 3.70 9.58
CA TRP A 138 -7.76 2.69 8.54
C TRP A 138 -9.02 2.79 7.66
N PRO A 139 -8.92 2.76 6.32
CA PRO A 139 -10.10 2.84 5.46
C PRO A 139 -11.02 1.65 5.70
N GLU A 140 -12.32 1.88 5.85
CA GLU A 140 -13.29 0.84 6.22
C GLU A 140 -13.39 -0.29 5.19
N ASP A 141 -13.12 0.03 3.92
CA ASP A 141 -13.20 -0.87 2.77
C ASP A 141 -11.84 -1.49 2.38
N LEU A 142 -10.75 -1.09 3.03
CA LEU A 142 -9.43 -1.65 2.79
C LEU A 142 -9.17 -2.84 3.73
N LEU A 143 -8.70 -3.97 3.18
CA LEU A 143 -8.37 -5.16 3.97
C LEU A 143 -7.35 -4.82 5.06
N LYS A 144 -7.75 -4.99 6.32
CA LYS A 144 -6.90 -4.71 7.49
C LYS A 144 -5.98 -5.91 7.79
N PRO A 145 -4.66 -5.70 7.96
CA PRO A 145 -3.74 -6.77 8.35
C PRO A 145 -3.95 -7.20 9.80
N ASP A 146 -3.46 -8.39 10.14
CA ASP A 146 -3.48 -8.91 11.52
C ASP A 146 -2.41 -8.24 12.39
N LEU A 147 -1.29 -7.83 11.79
CA LEU A 147 -0.16 -7.19 12.47
C LEU A 147 0.53 -6.18 11.55
N VAL A 148 1.03 -5.09 12.14
CA VAL A 148 1.90 -4.10 11.49
C VAL A 148 3.14 -3.94 12.35
N LEU A 149 4.32 -4.07 11.75
CA LEU A 149 5.64 -3.96 12.37
C LEU A 149 6.43 -2.80 11.79
#